data_AF-A0A2S0R275-F1
#
_entry.id   AF-A0A2S0R275-F1
#
_cell.length_a   1.000
_cell.length_b   1.000
_cell.length_c   1.000
_cell.angle_alpha   90.00
_cell.angle_beta   90.00
_cell.angle_gamma   90.00
#
_symmetry.space_group_name_H-M   'P 1'
#
loop_
_entity.id
_entity.type
_entity.pdbx_description
1 polymer ?
#
loop_
_entity_poly.entity_id
_entity_poly.type
_entity_poly.pdbx_seq_one_letter_code
_entity_poly.pdbx_strand_id
1 'polypeptide(L)'
;MKKRLAGAVLGIATLSIATVSFAQMKTEDAIKFRQAGYAFMSWNMGKIKAQVVDGEVPFNKEQIVAAANVIAAVANSGMGALYPPGSDKGSGFHETKVKPEFFQNMQEVGKLAGNFNAAANELAAAAATGDQGAIKAAFGKVGETCKACHDQFRAK
;
A
#
# COMPACT_ATOMS: atom_id res chain seq x y z
N MET A 1 -55.86 -51.35 -19.36
CA MET A 1 -55.73 -50.22 -18.40
C MET A 1 -54.48 -50.40 -17.57
N LYS A 2 -53.60 -49.38 -17.52
CA LYS A 2 -52.59 -49.08 -16.46
C LYS A 2 -51.48 -50.13 -16.23
N LYS A 3 -50.19 -49.83 -16.10
CA LYS A 3 -49.36 -48.60 -16.10
C LYS A 3 -47.92 -49.06 -16.33
N ARG A 4 -47.14 -48.30 -17.12
CA ARG A 4 -45.68 -48.42 -17.22
C ARG A 4 -45.01 -47.74 -16.02
N LEU A 5 -43.91 -48.29 -15.51
CA LEU A 5 -42.92 -47.56 -14.73
C LEU A 5 -41.52 -48.07 -15.10
N ALA A 6 -40.81 -47.28 -15.88
CA ALA A 6 -39.39 -47.40 -16.13
C ALA A 6 -38.65 -46.67 -15.00
N GLY A 7 -37.74 -47.35 -14.32
CA GLY A 7 -36.83 -46.76 -13.34
C GLY A 7 -35.47 -46.53 -13.98
N ALA A 8 -35.13 -45.28 -14.27
CA ALA A 8 -33.78 -44.85 -14.60
C ALA A 8 -33.18 -44.21 -13.33
N VAL A 9 -32.16 -44.85 -12.75
CA VAL A 9 -31.39 -44.28 -11.63
C VAL A 9 -30.27 -43.44 -12.23
N LEU A 10 -30.40 -42.12 -12.09
CA LEU A 10 -29.44 -41.11 -12.53
C LEU A 10 -28.31 -41.00 -11.48
N GLY A 11 -27.07 -41.23 -11.89
CA GLY A 11 -25.89 -40.98 -11.06
C GLY A 11 -25.63 -39.48 -10.90
N ILE A 12 -25.52 -39.00 -9.66
CA ILE A 12 -25.06 -37.65 -9.34
C ILE A 12 -23.62 -37.76 -8.84
N ALA A 13 -22.67 -37.41 -9.71
CA ALA A 13 -21.29 -37.16 -9.31
C ALA A 13 -21.22 -35.76 -8.68
N THR A 14 -21.15 -35.67 -7.36
CA THR A 14 -20.89 -34.42 -6.65
C THR A 14 -19.44 -34.00 -6.88
N LEU A 15 -19.25 -32.98 -7.74
CA LEU A 15 -17.97 -32.31 -7.90
C LEU A 15 -17.75 -31.40 -6.68
N SER A 16 -17.01 -31.89 -5.68
CA SER A 16 -16.61 -31.11 -4.52
C SER A 16 -15.63 -30.02 -4.95
N ILE A 17 -16.12 -28.80 -5.18
CA ILE A 17 -15.28 -27.62 -5.32
C ILE A 17 -14.66 -27.38 -3.94
N ALA A 18 -13.39 -27.79 -3.77
CA ALA A 18 -12.60 -27.38 -2.62
C ALA A 18 -12.39 -25.87 -2.72
N THR A 19 -13.20 -25.10 -1.99
CA THR A 19 -12.93 -23.68 -1.77
C THR A 19 -11.66 -23.61 -0.94
N VAL A 20 -10.54 -23.26 -1.57
CA VAL A 20 -9.36 -22.77 -0.86
C VAL A 20 -9.79 -21.51 -0.10
N SER A 21 -10.10 -21.66 1.18
CA SER A 21 -10.27 -20.53 2.08
C SER A 21 -8.90 -19.87 2.24
N PHE A 22 -8.58 -18.91 1.37
CA PHE A 22 -7.60 -17.89 1.72
C PHE A 22 -8.12 -17.25 3.00
N ALA A 23 -7.39 -17.38 4.10
CA ALA A 23 -7.75 -16.76 5.37
C ALA A 23 -7.91 -15.25 5.10
N GLN A 24 -9.16 -14.77 5.12
CA GLN A 24 -9.45 -13.37 4.86
C GLN A 24 -8.84 -12.55 6.00
N MET A 25 -7.86 -11.70 5.68
CA MET A 25 -7.21 -10.82 6.66
C MET A 25 -8.29 -10.02 7.39
N LYS A 26 -8.24 -10.00 8.73
CA LYS A 26 -9.17 -9.20 9.53
C LYS A 26 -9.03 -7.74 9.15
N THR A 27 -10.14 -7.01 9.04
CA THR A 27 -10.14 -5.58 8.73
C THR A 27 -9.24 -4.78 9.68
N GLU A 28 -9.26 -5.11 10.97
CA GLU A 28 -8.37 -4.51 11.99
C GLU A 28 -6.89 -4.72 11.64
N ASP A 29 -6.49 -5.93 11.25
CA ASP A 29 -5.11 -6.24 10.89
C ASP A 29 -4.69 -5.50 9.62
N ALA A 30 -5.57 -5.42 8.61
CA ALA A 30 -5.33 -4.65 7.40
C ALA A 30 -5.10 -3.15 7.72
N ILE A 31 -5.90 -2.59 8.62
CA ILE A 31 -5.74 -1.21 9.09
C ILE A 31 -4.43 -1.03 9.85
N LYS A 32 -4.08 -1.95 10.77
CA LYS A 32 -2.80 -1.91 11.50
C LYS A 32 -1.60 -1.94 10.56
N PHE A 33 -1.58 -2.88 9.63
CA PHE A 33 -0.42 -3.06 8.74
C PHE A 33 -0.22 -1.90 7.79
N ARG A 34 -1.29 -1.32 7.22
CA ARG A 34 -1.12 -0.13 6.36
C ARG A 34 -0.67 1.08 7.16
N GLN A 35 -1.19 1.28 8.38
CA GLN A 35 -0.74 2.34 9.28
C GLN A 35 0.75 2.19 9.63
N ALA A 36 1.19 0.96 9.97
CA ALA A 36 2.59 0.68 10.23
C ALA A 36 3.48 0.96 9.01
N GLY A 37 3.07 0.52 7.81
CA GLY A 37 3.80 0.78 6.57
C GLY A 37 4.02 2.28 6.33
N TYR A 38 2.94 3.08 6.39
CA TYR A 38 3.06 4.53 6.20
C TYR A 38 3.84 5.22 7.33
N ALA A 39 3.70 4.80 8.58
CA ALA A 39 4.46 5.34 9.70
C ALA A 39 5.96 5.06 9.55
N PHE A 40 6.33 3.85 9.14
CA PHE A 40 7.73 3.47 8.94
C PHE A 40 8.35 4.22 7.74
N MET A 41 7.60 4.44 6.66
CA MET A 41 8.04 5.32 5.57
C MET A 41 8.22 6.77 6.04
N SER A 42 7.28 7.30 6.84
CA SER A 42 7.38 8.66 7.39
C SER A 42 8.65 8.86 8.21
N TRP A 43 9.01 7.89 9.05
CA TRP A 43 10.26 7.94 9.81
C TRP A 43 11.50 7.97 8.89
N ASN A 44 11.51 7.17 7.83
CA ASN A 44 12.61 7.16 6.86
C ASN A 44 12.68 8.45 6.03
N MET A 45 11.54 9.03 5.65
CA MET A 45 11.49 10.36 5.04
C MET A 45 12.08 11.42 5.97
N GLY A 46 11.80 11.35 7.28
CA GLY A 46 12.38 12.25 8.28
C GLY A 46 13.90 12.20 8.33
N LYS A 47 14.50 10.99 8.26
CA LYS A 47 15.97 10.83 8.20
C LYS A 47 16.59 11.52 6.98
N ILE A 48 15.97 11.36 5.81
CA ILE A 48 16.44 12.00 4.58
C ILE A 48 16.30 13.52 4.69
N LYS A 49 15.16 14.01 5.18
CA LYS A 49 14.90 15.44 5.37
C LYS A 49 15.97 16.09 6.26
N ALA A 50 16.25 15.52 7.42
CA ALA A 50 17.21 16.05 8.38
C ALA A 50 18.63 16.19 7.79
N GLN A 51 19.04 15.25 6.93
CA GLN A 51 20.40 15.20 6.37
C GLN A 51 20.56 15.96 5.04
N VAL A 52 19.53 15.98 4.19
CA VAL A 52 19.64 16.46 2.80
C VAL A 52 18.84 17.74 2.56
N VAL A 53 17.77 17.96 3.32
CA VAL A 53 16.88 19.12 3.12
C VAL A 53 17.20 20.21 4.13
N ASP A 54 17.22 19.86 5.42
CA ASP A 54 17.38 20.80 6.52
C ASP A 54 18.85 21.02 6.90
N GLY A 55 19.69 19.99 6.74
CA GLY A 55 21.10 20.04 7.14
C GLY A 55 21.32 19.99 8.67
N GLU A 56 20.32 19.53 9.43
CA GLU A 56 20.40 19.35 10.89
C GLU A 56 21.37 18.23 11.29
N VAL A 57 21.56 17.26 10.40
CA VAL A 57 22.44 16.10 10.62
C VAL A 57 23.44 16.01 9.45
N PRO A 58 24.73 15.70 9.69
CA PRO A 58 25.69 15.51 8.61
C PRO A 58 25.23 14.44 7.62
N PHE A 59 25.43 14.69 6.33
CA PHE A 59 25.11 13.74 5.28
C PHE A 59 25.90 12.44 5.44
N ASN A 60 25.18 11.32 5.49
CA ASN A 60 25.74 9.98 5.44
C ASN A 60 25.06 9.19 4.32
N LYS A 61 25.82 8.85 3.28
CA LYS A 61 25.28 8.19 2.08
C LYS A 61 24.60 6.87 2.40
N GLU A 62 25.21 6.04 3.24
CA GLU A 62 24.71 4.71 3.58
C GLU A 62 23.36 4.78 4.31
N GLN A 63 23.21 5.75 5.22
CA GLN A 63 21.94 6.00 5.91
C GLN A 63 20.85 6.49 4.95
N ILE A 64 21.19 7.35 3.99
CA ILE A 64 20.26 7.83 2.97
C ILE A 64 19.81 6.70 2.05
N VAL A 65 20.75 5.88 1.57
CA VAL A 65 20.46 4.68 0.76
C VAL A 65 19.54 3.73 1.52
N ALA A 66 19.84 3.44 2.79
CA ALA A 66 19.00 2.57 3.60
C ALA A 66 17.57 3.13 3.76
N ALA A 67 17.44 4.43 4.03
CA ALA A 67 16.14 5.08 4.19
C ALA A 67 15.33 5.09 2.88
N ALA A 68 15.96 5.44 1.76
CA ALA A 68 15.33 5.47 0.44
C ALA A 68 14.87 4.06 0.01
N ASN A 69 15.69 3.04 0.25
CA ASN A 69 15.34 1.66 -0.06
C ASN A 69 14.14 1.15 0.74
N VAL A 70 14.01 1.55 2.02
CA VAL A 70 12.81 1.22 2.81
C VAL A 70 11.56 1.84 2.18
N ILE A 71 11.62 3.11 1.79
CA ILE A 71 10.49 3.80 1.16
C ILE A 71 10.08 3.08 -0.13
N ALA A 72 11.06 2.75 -0.99
CA ALA A 72 10.80 2.01 -2.22
C ALA A 72 10.23 0.60 -1.94
N ALA A 73 10.77 -0.13 -0.97
CA ALA A 73 10.30 -1.48 -0.64
C ALA A 73 8.85 -1.46 -0.15
N VAL A 74 8.49 -0.52 0.74
CA VAL A 74 7.11 -0.40 1.22
C VAL A 74 6.17 0.05 0.11
N ALA A 75 6.56 1.00 -0.75
CA ALA A 75 5.78 1.43 -1.90
C ALA A 75 5.44 0.26 -2.84
N ASN A 76 6.43 -0.61 -3.12
CA ASN A 76 6.27 -1.75 -4.01
C ASN A 76 5.76 -3.03 -3.32
N SER A 77 5.39 -2.98 -2.04
CA SER A 77 4.98 -4.17 -1.26
C SER A 77 3.58 -4.71 -1.57
N GLY A 78 2.82 -4.04 -2.43
CA GLY A 78 1.43 -4.41 -2.72
C GLY A 78 0.46 -3.95 -1.63
N MET A 79 0.70 -2.78 -1.01
CA MET A 79 -0.16 -2.21 0.06
C MET A 79 -1.65 -2.13 -0.31
N GLY A 80 -2.01 -2.15 -1.59
CA GLY A 80 -3.42 -2.23 -2.04
C GLY A 80 -4.19 -3.42 -1.44
N ALA A 81 -3.52 -4.53 -1.13
CA ALA A 81 -4.14 -5.68 -0.46
C ALA A 81 -4.63 -5.37 0.98
N LEU A 82 -4.16 -4.27 1.58
CA LEU A 82 -4.53 -3.83 2.93
C LEU A 82 -5.76 -2.90 2.94
N TYR A 83 -6.50 -2.83 1.82
CA TYR A 83 -7.72 -2.06 1.68
C TYR A 83 -8.91 -2.96 1.31
N PRO A 84 -9.31 -3.92 2.18
CA PRO A 84 -10.52 -4.67 1.94
C PRO A 84 -11.75 -3.73 1.97
N PRO A 85 -12.84 -4.05 1.24
CA PRO A 85 -14.08 -3.28 1.29
C PRO A 85 -14.59 -3.08 2.72
N GLY A 86 -15.07 -1.87 3.03
CA GLY A 86 -15.53 -1.50 4.38
C GLY A 86 -14.43 -1.11 5.36
N SER A 87 -13.15 -1.15 4.95
CA SER A 87 -12.03 -0.68 5.78
C SER A 87 -11.84 0.85 5.78
N ASP A 88 -12.76 1.61 5.18
CA ASP A 88 -12.97 3.04 5.46
C ASP A 88 -13.51 3.28 6.88
N LYS A 89 -13.88 2.21 7.60
CA LYS A 89 -14.33 2.26 9.00
C LYS A 89 -13.54 1.27 9.85
N GLY A 90 -13.57 1.50 11.17
CA GLY A 90 -12.91 0.67 12.17
C GLY A 90 -11.55 1.21 12.62
N SER A 91 -10.85 0.41 13.42
CA SER A 91 -9.63 0.82 14.10
C SER A 91 -8.53 -0.21 13.90
N GLY A 92 -7.29 0.28 13.86
CA GLY A 92 -6.06 -0.51 13.89
C GLY A 92 -5.23 -0.15 15.12
N PHE A 93 -4.09 0.53 14.92
CA PHE A 93 -3.44 1.24 16.03
C PHE A 93 -4.27 2.45 16.47
N HIS A 94 -4.89 3.11 15.49
CA HIS A 94 -5.85 4.20 15.67
C HIS A 94 -7.03 4.00 14.71
N GLU A 95 -8.10 4.78 14.89
CA GLU A 95 -9.21 4.91 13.92
C GLU A 95 -8.67 5.10 12.50
N THR A 96 -9.27 4.41 11.53
CA THR A 96 -8.90 4.60 10.13
C THR A 96 -9.25 6.02 9.67
N LYS A 97 -8.31 6.65 8.97
CA LYS A 97 -8.50 7.95 8.33
C LYS A 97 -8.76 7.84 6.83
N VAL A 98 -8.95 6.63 6.30
CA VAL A 98 -9.28 6.45 4.87
C VAL A 98 -10.69 6.96 4.66
N LYS A 99 -10.87 7.91 3.75
CA LYS A 99 -12.21 8.41 3.41
C LYS A 99 -12.95 7.41 2.50
N PRO A 100 -14.29 7.33 2.54
CA PRO A 100 -15.06 6.43 1.68
C PRO A 100 -14.81 6.63 0.18
N GLU A 101 -14.47 7.85 -0.25
CA GLU A 101 -14.17 8.20 -1.64
C GLU A 101 -13.00 7.39 -2.20
N PHE A 102 -12.10 6.88 -1.36
CA PHE A 102 -11.02 5.96 -1.77
C PHE A 102 -11.59 4.76 -2.52
N PHE A 103 -12.64 4.13 -1.98
CA PHE A 103 -13.26 2.93 -2.55
C PHE A 103 -14.14 3.23 -3.76
N GLN A 104 -14.53 4.48 -3.95
CA GLN A 104 -15.31 4.93 -5.11
C GLN A 104 -14.44 5.33 -6.30
N ASN A 105 -13.14 5.60 -6.07
CA ASN A 105 -12.23 6.16 -7.07
C ASN A 105 -10.98 5.28 -7.27
N MET A 106 -11.16 3.95 -7.32
CA MET A 106 -10.05 2.98 -7.38
C MET A 106 -9.10 3.18 -8.58
N GLN A 107 -9.60 3.74 -9.70
CA GLN A 107 -8.74 4.09 -10.84
C GLN A 107 -7.76 5.22 -10.50
N GLU A 108 -8.24 6.30 -9.85
CA GLU A 108 -7.38 7.41 -9.43
C GLU A 108 -6.45 6.96 -8.30
N VAL A 109 -6.91 6.12 -7.37
CA VAL A 109 -6.05 5.49 -6.36
C VAL A 109 -4.90 4.72 -7.02
N GLY A 110 -5.21 3.87 -8.02
CA GLY A 110 -4.19 3.11 -8.74
C GLY A 110 -3.17 4.00 -9.45
N LYS A 111 -3.61 5.10 -10.06
CA LYS A 111 -2.74 6.10 -10.68
C LYS A 111 -1.84 6.80 -9.66
N LEU A 112 -2.40 7.26 -8.54
CA LEU A 112 -1.61 7.90 -7.48
C LEU A 112 -0.60 6.93 -6.86
N ALA A 113 -0.99 5.68 -6.64
CA ALA A 113 -0.09 4.63 -6.17
C ALA A 113 1.03 4.33 -7.19
N GLY A 114 0.71 4.23 -8.48
CA GLY A 114 1.71 4.06 -9.53
C GLY A 114 2.73 5.20 -9.57
N ASN A 115 2.26 6.45 -9.48
CA ASN A 115 3.13 7.62 -9.43
C ASN A 115 4.01 7.63 -8.18
N PHE A 116 3.46 7.27 -7.01
CA PHE A 116 4.21 7.12 -5.77
C PHE A 116 5.30 6.05 -5.89
N ASN A 117 4.98 4.87 -6.43
CA ASN A 117 5.93 3.79 -6.60
C ASN A 117 7.09 4.20 -7.52
N ALA A 118 6.77 4.89 -8.63
CA ALA A 118 7.79 5.42 -9.54
C ALA A 118 8.70 6.44 -8.85
N ALA A 119 8.13 7.41 -8.13
CA ALA A 119 8.90 8.42 -7.39
C ALA A 119 9.77 7.80 -6.29
N ALA A 120 9.26 6.79 -5.58
CA ALA A 120 10.03 6.08 -4.54
C ALA A 120 11.23 5.32 -5.14
N ASN A 121 11.05 4.71 -6.32
CA ASN A 121 12.13 4.06 -7.05
C ASN A 121 13.18 5.07 -7.55
N GLU A 122 12.74 6.23 -8.06
CA GLU A 122 13.64 7.34 -8.42
C GLU A 122 14.45 7.83 -7.22
N LEU A 123 13.83 7.95 -6.05
CA LEU A 123 14.52 8.34 -4.82
C LEU A 123 15.58 7.32 -4.41
N ALA A 124 15.29 6.02 -4.48
CA ALA A 124 16.27 4.97 -4.21
C ALA A 124 17.45 5.00 -5.19
N ALA A 125 17.18 5.22 -6.49
CA ALA A 125 18.21 5.37 -7.51
C ALA A 125 19.09 6.62 -7.26
N ALA A 126 18.47 7.77 -6.93
CA ALA A 126 19.18 8.99 -6.60
C ALA A 126 20.04 8.84 -5.33
N ALA A 127 19.52 8.15 -4.30
CA ALA A 127 20.27 7.87 -3.08
C ALA A 127 21.55 7.08 -3.35
N ALA A 128 21.51 6.13 -4.28
CA ALA A 128 22.68 5.31 -4.64
C ALA A 128 23.83 6.13 -5.25
N THR A 129 23.55 7.28 -5.88
CA THR A 129 24.59 8.16 -6.43
C THR A 129 25.34 8.90 -5.31
N GLY A 130 24.63 9.33 -4.27
CA GLY A 130 25.15 10.20 -3.22
C GLY A 130 25.13 11.69 -3.58
N ASP A 131 24.57 12.06 -4.72
CA ASP A 131 24.35 13.45 -5.12
C ASP A 131 23.19 14.05 -4.30
N GLN A 132 23.52 14.91 -3.33
CA GLN A 132 22.53 15.55 -2.46
C GLN A 132 21.51 16.40 -3.22
N GLY A 133 21.89 17.01 -4.35
CA GLY A 133 20.97 17.78 -5.19
C GLY A 133 19.94 16.88 -5.86
N ALA A 134 20.40 15.77 -6.45
CA ALA A 134 19.51 14.77 -7.04
C ALA A 134 18.60 14.11 -5.99
N ILE A 135 19.13 13.79 -4.82
CA ILE A 135 18.37 13.21 -3.71
C ILE A 135 17.30 14.20 -3.23
N LYS A 136 17.65 15.48 -3.05
CA LYS A 136 16.69 16.52 -2.62
C LYS A 136 15.54 16.68 -3.61
N ALA A 137 15.84 16.69 -4.92
CA ALA A 137 14.83 16.78 -5.96
C ALA A 137 13.91 15.55 -5.95
N ALA A 138 14.45 14.33 -5.92
CA ALA A 138 13.67 13.10 -5.87
C ALA A 138 12.83 12.98 -4.58
N PHE A 139 13.38 13.40 -3.44
CA PHE A 139 12.67 13.47 -2.16
C PHE A 139 11.45 14.39 -2.24
N GLY A 140 11.59 15.55 -2.87
CA GLY A 140 10.48 16.47 -3.13
C GLY A 140 9.34 15.82 -3.90
N LYS A 141 9.65 15.14 -5.00
CA LYS A 141 8.65 14.39 -5.80
C LYS A 141 7.92 13.32 -4.97
N VAL A 142 8.64 12.57 -4.14
CA VAL A 142 8.00 11.60 -3.23
C VAL A 142 7.05 12.32 -2.27
N GLY A 143 7.47 13.43 -1.67
CA GLY A 143 6.61 14.27 -0.81
C GLY A 143 5.32 14.73 -1.51
N GLU A 144 5.43 15.18 -2.76
CA GLU A 144 4.28 15.58 -3.59
C GLU A 144 3.29 14.43 -3.81
N THR A 145 3.78 13.22 -4.12
CA THR A 145 2.92 12.04 -4.29
C THR A 145 2.23 11.62 -2.99
N CYS A 146 2.92 11.71 -1.84
CA CYS A 146 2.33 11.48 -0.52
C CYS A 146 1.17 12.47 -0.28
N LYS A 147 1.41 13.75 -0.56
CA LYS A 147 0.42 14.81 -0.40
C LYS A 147 -0.78 14.61 -1.32
N ALA A 148 -0.56 14.29 -2.59
CA ALA A 148 -1.63 14.11 -3.57
C ALA A 148 -2.64 13.02 -3.16
N CYS A 149 -2.16 11.89 -2.62
CA CYS A 149 -3.02 10.83 -2.09
C CYS A 149 -3.72 11.26 -0.79
N HIS A 150 -3.00 11.88 0.15
CA HIS A 150 -3.59 12.31 1.42
C HIS A 150 -4.66 13.39 1.27
N ASP A 151 -4.46 14.37 0.40
CA ASP A 151 -5.43 15.46 0.16
C ASP A 151 -6.78 14.89 -0.29
N GLN A 152 -6.76 13.88 -1.17
CA GLN A 152 -7.95 13.25 -1.71
C GLN A 152 -8.57 12.24 -0.73
N PHE A 153 -7.76 11.31 -0.20
CA PHE A 153 -8.28 10.09 0.42
C PHE A 153 -8.01 9.93 1.91
N ARG A 154 -7.34 10.88 2.58
CA ARG A 154 -7.09 10.83 4.04
C ARG A 154 -7.83 11.95 4.77
N ALA A 155 -8.62 11.59 5.78
CA ALA A 155 -9.19 12.54 6.73
C ALA A 155 -8.08 13.25 7.51
N LYS A 156 -8.35 14.49 7.95
CA LYS A 156 -7.38 15.29 8.73
C LYS A 156 -7.24 14.74 10.15
#